data_AF-A0A964K7T9-F1
#
_entry.id   AF-A0A964K7T9-F1
#
_cell.length_a   1.000
_cell.length_b   1.000
_cell.length_c   1.000
_cell.angle_alpha   90.00
_cell.angle_beta   90.00
_cell.angle_gamma   90.00
#
_symmetry.space_group_name_H-M   'P 1'
#
loop_
_entity.id
_entity.type
_entity.pdbx_description
1 polymer ?
#
loop_
_entity_poly.entity_id
_entity_poly.type
_entity_poly.pdbx_seq_one_letter_code
_entity_poly.pdbx_strand_id
1 'polypeptide(L)'
;MKSFQIIRRNPDEQLAYIERFGRAHGGFLLPTNDDYLALVSQNRERLARYFTIPLPGWDVVWSLLNRTSAYAMAASVGICVPLFWAPETETEMRQAVCALELDKNDYILKTRSVLSVPADEKTVRQTKPAARNEAEILSACIELKRRTGNYPLIEQVVPGSTDCSIGVSMVVGPHGDFILTYCVRRLRLARYRLESGYVHPYELGSVLWCETCHDDEAVEAARALITRSGYTGVVTVEFRRDARDNSLFLTKIEQRTVRATSAVARHRDGYSDRALRGFYWRLSERCERLSRRHRLGMDSGLCRGHPAQAKPVGIAGRHPALSCRARLRRGFAGSHAARHWRRAAGAARDQAADALYAGLDDAPKRAGGVNAI
;
A
#
# COMPACT_ATOMS: atom_id res chain seq x y z
N MET A 1 -14.24 -21.64 -23.51
CA MET A 1 -14.13 -21.04 -22.15
C MET A 1 -12.75 -21.36 -21.59
N LYS A 2 -11.84 -20.38 -21.47
CA LYS A 2 -10.54 -20.60 -20.81
C LYS A 2 -10.79 -20.70 -19.30
N SER A 3 -10.63 -21.90 -18.75
CA SER A 3 -10.65 -22.18 -17.32
C SER A 3 -9.54 -21.35 -16.65
N PHE A 4 -9.93 -20.35 -15.85
CA PHE A 4 -9.02 -19.67 -14.93
C PHE A 4 -8.80 -20.59 -13.72
N GLN A 5 -7.88 -21.55 -13.84
CA GLN A 5 -7.44 -22.31 -12.68
C GLN A 5 -6.68 -21.37 -11.73
N ILE A 6 -7.33 -20.97 -10.65
CA ILE A 6 -6.69 -20.27 -9.55
C ILE A 6 -5.88 -21.30 -8.78
N ILE A 7 -4.60 -21.46 -9.11
CA ILE A 7 -3.66 -22.28 -8.33
C ILE A 7 -3.39 -21.52 -7.04
N ARG A 8 -4.12 -21.81 -5.97
CA ARG A 8 -4.08 -20.99 -4.74
C ARG A 8 -3.11 -21.51 -3.65
N ARG A 9 -2.23 -22.47 -3.96
CA ARG A 9 -1.47 -23.18 -2.89
C ARG A 9 0.03 -23.42 -3.11
N ASN A 10 0.57 -23.34 -4.32
CA ASN A 10 2.00 -23.54 -4.57
C ASN A 10 2.61 -22.34 -5.34
N PRO A 11 3.51 -21.55 -4.72
CA PRO A 11 4.19 -20.43 -5.37
C PRO A 11 4.92 -20.82 -6.67
N ASP A 12 5.52 -22.01 -6.73
CA ASP A 12 6.28 -22.44 -7.92
C ASP A 12 5.36 -22.77 -9.09
N GLU A 13 4.22 -23.40 -8.84
CA GLU A 13 3.21 -23.67 -9.85
C GLU A 13 2.56 -22.37 -10.36
N GLN A 14 2.28 -21.43 -9.45
CA GLN A 14 1.79 -20.09 -9.81
C GLN A 14 2.81 -19.37 -10.71
N LEU A 15 4.08 -19.37 -10.33
CA LEU A 15 5.14 -18.75 -11.12
C LEU A 15 5.26 -19.40 -12.50
N ALA A 16 5.28 -20.74 -12.57
CA ALA A 16 5.35 -21.46 -13.83
C ALA A 16 4.14 -21.16 -14.74
N TYR A 17 2.94 -21.01 -14.16
CA TYR A 17 1.76 -20.58 -14.90
C TYR A 17 1.92 -19.17 -15.47
N ILE A 18 2.31 -18.19 -14.62
CA ILE A 18 2.51 -16.80 -15.02
C ILE A 18 3.56 -16.70 -16.14
N GLU A 19 4.65 -17.47 -16.06
CA GLU A 19 5.67 -17.54 -17.10
C GLU A 19 5.17 -18.12 -18.41
N ARG A 20 4.42 -19.23 -18.37
CA ARG A 20 3.79 -19.79 -19.59
C ARG A 20 2.83 -18.79 -20.22
N PHE A 21 2.02 -18.11 -19.39
CA PHE A 21 1.10 -17.08 -19.86
C PHE A 21 1.86 -15.93 -20.52
N GLY A 22 2.93 -15.45 -19.88
CA GLY A 22 3.79 -14.37 -20.36
C GLY A 22 4.50 -14.72 -21.65
N ARG A 23 5.03 -15.94 -21.79
CA ARG A 23 5.63 -16.42 -23.05
C ARG A 23 4.65 -16.36 -24.21
N ALA A 24 3.38 -16.69 -23.97
CA ALA A 24 2.37 -16.74 -25.02
C ALA A 24 1.76 -15.36 -25.36
N HIS A 25 1.66 -14.43 -24.39
CA HIS A 25 0.88 -13.19 -24.56
C HIS A 25 1.65 -11.91 -24.22
N GLY A 26 2.65 -11.98 -23.34
CA GLY A 26 3.31 -10.84 -22.71
C GLY A 26 2.32 -9.95 -21.93
N GLY A 27 2.69 -8.69 -21.70
CA GLY A 27 1.77 -7.65 -21.24
C GLY A 27 2.22 -6.92 -19.97
N PHE A 28 1.25 -6.41 -19.21
CA PHE A 28 1.48 -5.69 -17.96
C PHE A 28 1.07 -6.52 -16.76
N LEU A 29 1.97 -6.69 -15.79
CA LEU A 29 1.72 -7.53 -14.61
C LEU A 29 1.65 -6.69 -13.34
N LEU A 30 0.46 -6.63 -12.73
CA LEU A 30 0.22 -5.97 -11.44
C LEU A 30 -0.17 -7.00 -10.39
N PRO A 31 0.55 -7.08 -9.26
CA PRO A 31 0.09 -7.83 -8.11
C PRO A 31 -1.05 -7.09 -7.40
N THR A 32 -2.05 -7.83 -6.96
CA THR A 32 -3.26 -7.29 -6.31
C THR A 32 -3.36 -7.62 -4.82
N ASN A 33 -2.42 -8.40 -4.29
CA ASN A 33 -2.27 -8.72 -2.88
C ASN A 33 -0.78 -8.89 -2.53
N ASP A 34 -0.49 -9.02 -1.24
CA ASP A 34 0.87 -9.01 -0.71
C ASP A 34 1.64 -10.30 -1.12
N ASP A 35 0.95 -11.43 -1.27
CA ASP A 35 1.54 -12.72 -1.69
C ASP A 35 2.04 -12.65 -3.15
N TYR A 36 1.20 -12.16 -4.06
CA TYR A 36 1.57 -11.97 -5.46
C TYR A 36 2.60 -10.87 -5.62
N LEU A 37 2.55 -9.83 -4.77
CA LEU A 37 3.58 -8.80 -4.75
C LEU A 37 4.94 -9.41 -4.43
N ALA A 38 5.02 -10.26 -3.40
CA ALA A 38 6.25 -10.98 -3.06
C ALA A 38 6.71 -11.90 -4.19
N LEU A 39 5.81 -12.75 -4.71
CA LEU A 39 6.11 -13.67 -5.81
C LEU A 39 6.68 -12.95 -7.04
N VAL A 40 6.01 -11.89 -7.47
CA VAL A 40 6.40 -11.11 -8.66
C VAL A 40 7.70 -10.36 -8.42
N SER A 41 7.87 -9.76 -7.24
CA SER A 41 9.06 -8.96 -6.91
C SER A 41 10.32 -9.82 -6.75
N GLN A 42 10.21 -11.00 -6.16
CA GLN A 42 11.31 -11.97 -6.02
C GLN A 42 11.74 -12.56 -7.37
N ASN A 43 10.78 -12.75 -8.28
CA ASN A 43 11.02 -13.32 -9.60
C ASN A 43 11.04 -12.27 -10.71
N ARG A 44 11.25 -10.99 -10.36
CA ARG A 44 11.09 -9.86 -11.26
C ARG A 44 11.94 -9.98 -12.50
N GLU A 45 13.21 -10.32 -12.38
CA GLU A 45 14.12 -10.44 -13.52
C GLU A 45 13.70 -11.53 -14.51
N ARG A 46 13.18 -12.65 -13.99
CA ARG A 46 12.65 -13.76 -14.80
C ARG A 46 11.39 -13.34 -15.53
N LEU A 47 10.45 -12.73 -14.82
CA LEU A 47 9.16 -12.31 -15.34
C LEU A 47 9.23 -11.09 -16.27
N ALA A 48 10.20 -10.19 -16.05
CA ALA A 48 10.42 -8.99 -16.86
C ALA A 48 10.83 -9.30 -18.32
N ARG A 49 11.22 -10.55 -18.60
CA ARG A 49 11.46 -11.04 -19.97
C ARG A 49 10.18 -11.08 -20.82
N TYR A 50 9.03 -11.17 -20.15
CA TYR A 50 7.73 -11.34 -20.79
C TYR A 50 6.77 -10.19 -20.49
N PHE A 51 6.90 -9.57 -19.31
CA PHE A 51 6.00 -8.54 -18.83
C PHE A 51 6.71 -7.20 -18.59
N THR A 52 5.98 -6.11 -18.78
CA THR A 52 6.29 -4.85 -18.11
C THR A 52 5.78 -4.95 -16.67
N ILE A 53 6.67 -4.75 -15.69
CA ILE A 53 6.36 -4.89 -14.27
C ILE A 53 6.61 -3.53 -13.59
N PRO A 54 5.57 -2.86 -13.06
CA PRO A 54 5.65 -1.52 -12.50
C PRO A 54 6.00 -1.56 -11.01
N LEU A 55 6.94 -2.40 -10.59
CA LEU A 55 7.41 -2.44 -9.20
C LEU A 55 8.90 -2.77 -9.16
N PRO A 56 9.65 -2.38 -8.10
CA PRO A 56 11.09 -2.60 -8.00
C PRO A 56 11.42 -4.06 -7.66
N GLY A 57 12.72 -4.38 -7.50
CA GLY A 57 13.16 -5.68 -7.02
C GLY A 57 12.78 -5.95 -5.55
N TRP A 58 12.97 -7.20 -5.12
CA TRP A 58 12.55 -7.66 -3.79
C TRP A 58 13.12 -6.83 -2.64
N ASP A 59 14.36 -6.38 -2.70
CA ASP A 59 14.98 -5.63 -1.59
C ASP A 59 14.19 -4.35 -1.26
N VAL A 60 13.77 -3.61 -2.30
CA VAL A 60 12.97 -2.38 -2.12
C VAL A 60 11.56 -2.73 -1.61
N VAL A 61 10.91 -3.72 -2.22
CA VAL A 61 9.56 -4.15 -1.80
C VAL A 61 9.57 -4.62 -0.35
N TRP A 62 10.53 -5.47 0.02
CA TRP A 62 10.71 -6.01 1.36
C TRP A 62 11.01 -4.92 2.38
N SER A 63 11.85 -3.93 2.04
CA SER A 63 12.16 -2.81 2.96
C SER A 63 10.91 -2.02 3.39
N LEU A 64 9.87 -2.01 2.55
CA LEU A 64 8.61 -1.33 2.82
C LEU A 64 7.53 -2.26 3.41
N LEU A 65 7.57 -3.57 3.11
CA LEU A 65 6.70 -4.58 3.75
C LEU A 65 7.14 -4.88 5.19
N ASN A 66 8.44 -4.89 5.43
CA ASN A 66 9.03 -5.15 6.73
C ASN A 66 8.87 -3.91 7.62
N ARG A 67 8.07 -4.03 8.69
CA ARG A 67 7.73 -2.87 9.54
C ARG A 67 8.96 -2.25 10.21
N THR A 68 9.93 -3.03 10.67
CA THR A 68 11.18 -2.52 11.25
C THR A 68 11.91 -1.61 10.26
N SER A 69 12.10 -2.09 9.04
CA SER A 69 12.79 -1.35 7.98
C SER A 69 11.98 -0.12 7.53
N ALA A 70 10.67 -0.27 7.38
CA ALA A 70 9.78 0.81 6.98
C ALA A 70 9.72 1.93 8.02
N TYR A 71 9.66 1.60 9.31
CA TYR A 71 9.64 2.58 10.40
C TYR A 71 11.00 3.28 10.55
N ALA A 72 12.11 2.55 10.45
CA ALA A 72 13.44 3.16 10.42
C ALA A 72 13.59 4.13 9.24
N MET A 73 13.09 3.77 8.06
CA MET A 73 13.11 4.64 6.89
C MET A 73 12.22 5.88 7.08
N ALA A 74 11.02 5.71 7.62
CA ALA A 74 10.10 6.80 7.92
C ALA A 74 10.72 7.81 8.91
N ALA A 75 11.31 7.31 10.01
CA ALA A 75 12.01 8.14 10.98
C ALA A 75 13.18 8.90 10.33
N SER A 76 13.92 8.27 9.40
CA SER A 76 15.04 8.92 8.70
C SER A 76 14.64 10.11 7.80
N VAL A 77 13.36 10.21 7.45
CA VAL A 77 12.79 11.33 6.68
C VAL A 77 11.88 12.23 7.54
N GLY A 78 11.93 12.08 8.87
CA GLY A 78 11.20 12.94 9.81
C GLY A 78 9.73 12.60 10.03
N ILE A 79 9.29 11.40 9.64
CA ILE A 79 7.91 10.93 9.88
C ILE A 79 7.84 10.24 11.23
N CYS A 80 6.85 10.58 12.05
CA CYS A 80 6.62 9.92 13.33
C CYS A 80 6.23 8.45 13.11
N VAL A 81 6.71 7.58 13.99
CA VAL A 81 6.35 6.16 14.02
C VAL A 81 5.83 5.81 15.41
N PRO A 82 4.81 4.94 15.52
CA PRO A 82 4.32 4.51 16.82
C PRO A 82 5.44 3.85 17.62
N LEU A 83 5.36 3.87 18.96
CA LEU A 83 6.27 3.05 19.77
C LEU A 83 6.19 1.60 19.29
N PHE A 84 7.35 1.00 19.03
CA PHE A 84 7.44 -0.26 18.30
C PHE A 84 8.62 -1.09 18.79
N TRP A 85 8.36 -2.37 19.06
CA TRP A 85 9.38 -3.35 19.44
C TRP A 85 9.25 -4.59 18.58
N ALA A 86 10.39 -5.13 18.17
CA ALA A 86 10.50 -6.35 17.37
C ALA A 86 11.45 -7.35 18.04
N PRO A 87 11.13 -7.87 19.24
CA PRO A 87 12.03 -8.73 20.00
C PRO A 87 12.28 -10.06 19.28
N GLU A 88 13.53 -10.51 19.27
CA GLU A 88 13.97 -11.79 18.69
C GLU A 88 14.31 -12.81 19.78
N THR A 89 14.70 -12.33 20.96
CA THR A 89 15.04 -13.14 22.13
C THR A 89 14.04 -12.97 23.27
N GLU A 90 14.04 -13.90 24.23
CA GLU A 90 13.20 -13.79 25.43
C GLU A 90 13.59 -12.55 26.26
N THR A 91 14.89 -12.27 26.36
CA THR A 91 15.41 -11.11 27.08
C THR A 91 14.90 -9.81 26.47
N GLU A 92 15.00 -9.65 25.15
CA GLU A 92 14.46 -8.49 24.45
C GLU A 92 12.95 -8.37 24.61
N MET A 93 12.23 -9.50 24.57
CA MET A 93 10.78 -9.52 24.75
C MET A 93 10.39 -9.02 26.15
N ARG A 94 11.09 -9.48 27.20
CA ARG A 94 10.86 -9.03 28.59
C ARG A 94 11.19 -7.55 28.75
N GLN A 95 12.32 -7.09 28.19
CA GLN A 95 12.69 -5.68 28.20
C GLN A 95 11.67 -4.80 27.49
N ALA A 96 11.16 -5.24 26.34
CA ALA A 96 10.12 -4.52 25.59
C ALA A 96 8.84 -4.39 26.43
N VAL A 97 8.40 -5.46 27.09
CA VAL A 97 7.19 -5.43 27.95
C VAL A 97 7.39 -4.52 29.17
N CYS A 98 8.55 -4.57 29.83
CA CYS A 98 8.84 -3.68 30.97
C CYS A 98 8.95 -2.20 30.57
N ALA A 99 9.21 -1.89 29.30
CA ALA A 99 9.30 -0.52 28.81
C ALA A 99 7.94 0.08 28.40
N LEU A 100 6.84 -0.69 28.47
CA LEU A 100 5.52 -0.22 28.05
C LEU A 100 4.92 0.74 29.08
N GLU A 101 4.43 1.89 28.61
CA GLU A 101 3.69 2.85 29.42
C GLU A 101 2.19 2.51 29.37
N LEU A 102 1.79 1.43 30.04
CA LEU A 102 0.43 0.85 29.98
C LEU A 102 -0.68 1.77 30.52
N ASP A 103 -0.30 2.77 31.32
CA ASP A 103 -1.15 3.84 31.86
C ASP A 103 -1.43 4.94 30.82
N LYS A 104 -0.51 5.18 29.89
CA LYS A 104 -0.60 6.26 28.89
C LYS A 104 -1.02 5.78 27.52
N ASN A 105 -0.68 4.54 27.17
CA ASN A 105 -0.78 4.05 25.80
C ASN A 105 -1.45 2.68 25.74
N ASP A 106 -2.11 2.46 24.61
CA ASP A 106 -2.61 1.16 24.19
C ASP A 106 -1.62 0.47 23.27
N TYR A 107 -1.57 -0.85 23.33
CA TYR A 107 -0.68 -1.66 22.50
C TYR A 107 -1.43 -2.81 21.82
N ILE A 108 -0.88 -3.26 20.71
CA ILE A 108 -1.30 -4.45 19.97
C ILE A 108 -0.11 -5.36 19.74
N LEU A 109 -0.35 -6.66 19.85
CA LEU A 109 0.58 -7.72 19.47
C LEU A 109 0.32 -8.09 18.02
N LYS A 110 1.36 -8.15 17.20
CA LYS A 110 1.24 -8.51 15.79
C LYS A 110 2.22 -9.62 15.42
N THR A 111 1.79 -10.50 14.55
CA THR A 111 2.68 -11.48 13.93
C THR A 111 3.61 -10.80 12.92
N ARG A 112 4.80 -11.38 12.72
CA ARG A 112 5.84 -10.77 11.86
C ARG A 112 5.52 -10.80 10.38
N SER A 113 4.72 -11.78 9.94
CA SER A 113 4.35 -11.94 8.53
C SER A 113 2.83 -12.04 8.40
N VAL A 114 2.31 -11.47 7.31
CA VAL A 114 0.91 -11.66 6.90
C VAL A 114 0.60 -13.13 6.56
N LEU A 115 1.64 -13.93 6.28
CA LEU A 115 1.59 -15.36 6.03
C LEU A 115 1.72 -16.21 7.31
N SER A 116 2.04 -15.61 8.45
CA SER A 116 2.09 -16.34 9.73
C SER A 116 0.69 -16.76 10.17
N VAL A 117 0.62 -17.75 11.07
CA VAL A 117 -0.64 -18.04 11.78
C VAL A 117 -1.16 -16.78 12.46
N PRO A 118 -2.49 -16.56 12.53
CA PRO A 118 -3.07 -15.37 13.15
C PRO A 118 -2.57 -15.12 14.57
N ALA A 119 -2.32 -13.85 14.91
CA ALA A 119 -2.06 -13.41 16.28
C ALA A 119 -3.26 -13.66 17.19
N ASP A 120 -4.47 -13.54 16.65
CA ASP A 120 -5.70 -13.93 17.32
C ASP A 120 -6.44 -14.97 16.47
N GLU A 121 -6.46 -16.22 16.94
CA GLU A 121 -7.09 -17.35 16.25
C GLU A 121 -8.60 -17.20 16.19
N LYS A 122 -9.21 -16.59 17.20
CA LYS A 122 -10.67 -16.42 17.26
C LYS A 122 -11.16 -15.47 16.18
N THR A 123 -10.35 -14.46 15.85
CA THR A 123 -10.68 -13.46 14.83
C THR A 123 -9.97 -13.69 13.49
N VAL A 124 -9.06 -14.68 13.41
CA VAL A 124 -8.20 -14.95 12.25
C VAL A 124 -7.38 -13.70 11.85
N ARG A 125 -7.02 -12.87 12.84
CA ARG A 125 -6.30 -11.61 12.63
C ARG A 125 -4.82 -11.74 12.92
N GLN A 126 -4.03 -11.02 12.14
CA GLN A 126 -2.59 -10.84 12.40
C GLN A 126 -2.28 -9.86 13.54
N THR A 127 -3.33 -9.36 14.22
CA THR A 127 -3.23 -8.39 15.32
C THR A 127 -4.12 -8.83 16.48
N LYS A 128 -3.63 -8.69 17.71
CA LYS A 128 -4.35 -8.97 18.97
C LYS A 128 -4.16 -7.78 19.91
N PRO A 129 -5.22 -7.21 20.53
CA PRO A 129 -5.06 -6.23 21.60
C PRO A 129 -4.17 -6.78 22.71
N ALA A 130 -3.19 -5.98 23.15
CA ALA A 130 -2.43 -6.30 24.34
C ALA A 130 -3.31 -6.12 25.58
N ALA A 131 -3.07 -6.93 26.62
CA ALA A 131 -3.68 -6.73 27.93
C ALA A 131 -3.17 -5.44 28.57
N ARG A 132 -3.80 -5.01 29.68
CA ARG A 132 -3.38 -3.84 30.46
C ARG A 132 -2.47 -4.20 31.65
N ASN A 133 -1.89 -5.40 31.65
CA ASN A 133 -0.90 -5.81 32.65
C ASN A 133 0.23 -6.62 32.01
N GLU A 134 1.43 -6.46 32.54
CA GLU A 134 2.65 -7.06 31.98
C GLU A 134 2.61 -8.60 31.96
N ALA A 135 2.10 -9.23 33.01
CA ALA A 135 2.08 -10.68 33.13
C ALA A 135 1.25 -11.34 32.01
N GLU A 136 0.08 -10.78 31.70
CA GLU A 136 -0.77 -11.26 30.60
C GLU A 136 -0.14 -10.96 29.23
N ILE A 137 0.52 -9.82 29.05
CA ILE A 137 1.25 -9.51 27.81
C ILE A 137 2.38 -10.52 27.59
N LEU A 138 3.18 -10.80 28.61
CA LEU A 138 4.26 -11.80 28.57
C LEU A 138 3.70 -13.18 28.22
N SER A 139 2.63 -13.60 28.88
CA SER A 139 1.94 -14.87 28.61
C SER A 139 1.47 -14.96 27.15
N ALA A 140 0.85 -13.90 26.63
CA ALA A 140 0.45 -13.84 25.22
C ALA A 140 1.64 -13.85 24.25
N CYS A 141 2.77 -13.21 24.59
CA CYS A 141 3.97 -13.25 23.76
C CYS A 141 4.61 -14.64 23.71
N ILE A 142 4.66 -15.35 24.84
CA ILE A 142 5.17 -16.72 24.93
C ILE A 142 4.25 -17.68 24.14
N GLU A 143 2.93 -17.51 24.26
CA GLU A 143 1.96 -18.30 23.52
C GLU A 143 2.10 -18.10 22.00
N LEU A 144 2.27 -16.86 21.56
CA LEU A 144 2.52 -16.53 20.15
C LEU A 144 3.86 -17.07 19.65
N LYS A 145 4.93 -17.02 20.48
CA LYS A 145 6.22 -17.63 20.16
C LYS A 145 6.09 -19.14 19.96
N ARG A 146 5.37 -19.82 20.84
CA ARG A 146 5.13 -21.27 20.74
C ARG A 146 4.39 -21.65 19.46
N ARG A 147 3.40 -20.84 19.04
CA ARG A 147 2.58 -21.13 17.85
C ARG A 147 3.21 -20.72 16.53
N THR A 148 3.93 -19.59 16.51
CA THR A 148 4.44 -18.96 15.27
C THR A 148 5.94 -19.17 15.06
N GLY A 149 6.64 -19.70 16.07
CA GLY A 149 8.10 -19.77 16.11
C GLY A 149 8.77 -18.42 16.40
N ASN A 150 8.03 -17.31 16.50
CA ASN A 150 8.56 -15.95 16.65
C ASN A 150 7.87 -15.18 17.78
N TYR A 151 8.62 -14.34 18.51
CA TYR A 151 7.96 -13.38 19.38
C TYR A 151 7.18 -12.36 18.52
N PRO A 152 6.02 -11.90 19.01
CA PRO A 152 5.24 -10.91 18.28
C PRO A 152 5.95 -9.57 18.26
N LEU A 153 5.60 -8.77 17.25
CA LEU A 153 5.84 -7.32 17.28
C LEU A 153 4.88 -6.70 18.30
N ILE A 154 5.38 -5.74 19.07
CA ILE A 154 4.57 -4.93 20.00
C ILE A 154 4.50 -3.52 19.41
N GLU A 155 3.30 -2.99 19.23
CA GLU A 155 3.10 -1.70 18.56
C GLU A 155 2.07 -0.87 19.31
N GLN A 156 2.37 0.41 19.53
CA GLN A 156 1.44 1.37 20.09
C GLN A 156 0.25 1.58 19.14
N VAL A 157 -0.94 1.66 19.72
CA VAL A 157 -2.13 2.14 19.04
C VAL A 157 -2.10 3.66 19.08
N VAL A 158 -1.94 4.29 17.92
CA VAL A 158 -2.02 5.75 17.80
C VAL A 158 -3.46 6.20 18.09
N PRO A 159 -3.70 7.04 19.13
CA PRO A 159 -5.04 7.45 19.53
C PRO A 159 -5.82 8.19 18.45
N GLY A 160 -7.14 8.05 18.47
CA GLY A 160 -8.07 8.75 17.58
C GLY A 160 -9.19 7.86 17.06
N SER A 161 -10.12 8.45 16.31
CA SER A 161 -11.17 7.74 15.56
C SER A 161 -10.74 7.45 14.13
N THR A 162 -11.59 6.77 13.35
CA THR A 162 -11.28 6.44 11.94
C THR A 162 -10.89 7.62 11.07
N ASP A 163 -11.49 8.78 11.29
CA ASP A 163 -11.27 10.03 10.55
C ASP A 163 -9.89 10.66 10.77
N CYS A 164 -9.17 10.18 11.79
CA CYS A 164 -7.75 10.47 11.98
C CYS A 164 -6.87 9.71 10.97
N SER A 165 -7.39 8.70 10.26
CA SER A 165 -6.62 7.91 9.30
C SER A 165 -6.66 8.50 7.91
N ILE A 166 -5.46 8.73 7.37
CA ILE A 166 -5.20 9.36 6.08
C ILE A 166 -4.48 8.35 5.18
N GLY A 167 -4.94 8.19 3.95
CA GLY A 167 -4.27 7.37 2.93
C GLY A 167 -3.79 8.23 1.78
N VAL A 168 -2.49 8.21 1.50
CA VAL A 168 -1.89 8.88 0.34
C VAL A 168 -1.54 7.83 -0.70
N SER A 169 -2.31 7.80 -1.78
CA SER A 169 -2.10 6.87 -2.89
C SER A 169 -1.37 7.57 -4.03
N MET A 170 -0.40 6.86 -4.61
CA MET A 170 0.50 7.37 -5.64
C MET A 170 0.71 6.36 -6.75
N VAL A 171 1.03 6.90 -7.93
CA VAL A 171 1.62 6.15 -9.04
C VAL A 171 2.97 6.78 -9.32
N VAL A 172 4.03 6.01 -9.09
CA VAL A 172 5.43 6.47 -9.27
C VAL A 172 6.00 5.86 -10.54
N GLY A 173 6.48 6.71 -11.43
CA GLY A 173 7.10 6.33 -12.69
C GLY A 173 8.45 5.64 -12.50
N PRO A 174 9.00 5.04 -13.57
CA PRO A 174 10.27 4.30 -13.52
C PRO A 174 11.48 5.17 -13.21
N HIS A 175 11.36 6.50 -13.27
CA HIS A 175 12.41 7.46 -12.95
C HIS A 175 12.18 8.16 -11.59
N GLY A 176 11.20 7.69 -10.81
CA GLY A 176 10.85 8.28 -9.51
C GLY A 176 9.89 9.47 -9.59
N ASP A 177 9.35 9.78 -10.77
CA ASP A 177 8.37 10.85 -10.96
C ASP A 177 6.99 10.47 -10.42
N PHE A 178 6.34 11.37 -9.68
CA PHE A 178 5.00 11.14 -9.14
C PHE A 178 3.94 11.49 -10.19
N ILE A 179 3.44 10.49 -10.91
CA ILE A 179 2.46 10.62 -12.01
C ILE A 179 1.07 10.95 -11.47
N LEU A 180 0.71 10.33 -10.34
CA LEU A 180 -0.54 10.58 -9.63
C LEU A 180 -0.24 10.66 -8.14
N THR A 181 -0.91 11.58 -7.45
CA THR A 181 -0.96 11.63 -6.00
C THR A 181 -2.34 12.09 -5.59
N TYR A 182 -2.99 11.39 -4.67
CA TYR A 182 -4.22 11.85 -4.06
C TYR A 182 -4.28 11.35 -2.61
N CYS A 183 -5.10 12.05 -1.83
CA CYS A 183 -5.28 11.80 -0.42
C CYS A 183 -6.73 11.44 -0.12
N VAL A 184 -6.94 10.50 0.79
CA VAL A 184 -8.25 10.13 1.31
C VAL A 184 -8.26 10.16 2.83
N ARG A 185 -9.37 10.62 3.40
CA ARG A 185 -9.69 10.45 4.82
C ARG A 185 -10.65 9.28 4.99
N ARG A 186 -10.40 8.43 5.98
CA ARG A 186 -11.23 7.25 6.24
C ARG A 186 -12.33 7.61 7.24
N LEU A 187 -13.58 7.59 6.81
CA LEU A 187 -14.72 7.98 7.65
C LEU A 187 -15.31 6.80 8.42
N ARG A 188 -15.10 5.59 7.92
CA ARG A 188 -15.56 4.37 8.58
C ARG A 188 -14.68 3.19 8.21
N LEU A 189 -14.28 2.45 9.23
CA LEU A 189 -13.58 1.18 9.11
C LEU A 189 -14.51 0.05 9.54
N ALA A 190 -14.32 -1.11 8.95
CA ALA A 190 -14.99 -2.33 9.39
C ALA A 190 -14.61 -2.60 10.85
N ARG A 191 -15.57 -2.42 11.76
CA ARG A 191 -15.46 -2.87 13.15
C ARG A 191 -15.78 -4.36 13.17
N TYR A 192 -14.83 -5.16 13.65
CA TYR A 192 -15.00 -6.60 13.73
C TYR A 192 -15.83 -6.94 14.95
N ARG A 193 -17.05 -7.42 14.72
CA ARG A 193 -17.91 -8.03 15.74
C ARG A 193 -17.99 -9.52 15.43
N LEU A 194 -17.56 -10.35 16.36
CA LEU A 194 -17.77 -11.80 16.30
C LEU A 194 -19.17 -12.15 16.81
N GLU A 195 -19.68 -13.33 16.44
CA GLU A 195 -20.92 -13.89 17.01
C GLU A 195 -20.83 -14.06 18.53
N SER A 196 -19.62 -14.25 19.06
CA SER A 196 -19.33 -14.26 20.50
C SER A 196 -19.50 -12.90 21.20
N GLY A 197 -19.86 -11.85 20.47
CA GLY A 197 -20.01 -10.49 20.98
C GLY A 197 -18.70 -9.71 21.09
N TYR A 198 -17.54 -10.32 20.82
CA TYR A 198 -16.26 -9.62 20.80
C TYR A 198 -16.26 -8.51 19.75
N VAL A 199 -16.00 -7.28 20.18
CA VAL A 199 -15.76 -6.12 19.32
C VAL A 199 -14.31 -5.70 19.47
N HIS A 200 -13.56 -5.65 18.36
CA HIS A 200 -12.18 -5.17 18.42
C HIS A 200 -12.17 -3.72 18.96
N PRO A 201 -11.42 -3.42 20.04
CA PRO A 201 -11.54 -2.16 20.76
C PRO A 201 -11.03 -0.97 19.94
N TYR A 202 -10.11 -1.22 19.01
CA TYR A 202 -9.51 -0.19 18.17
C TYR A 202 -10.06 -0.23 16.74
N GLU A 203 -10.18 0.94 16.14
CA GLU A 203 -10.62 1.09 14.75
C GLU A 203 -9.44 0.95 13.78
N LEU A 204 -9.01 -0.31 13.56
CA LEU A 204 -7.84 -0.66 12.73
C LEU A 204 -8.23 -1.55 11.53
N GLY A 205 -9.48 -1.41 11.08
CA GLY A 205 -10.10 -2.30 10.11
C GLY A 205 -9.95 -1.88 8.64
N SER A 206 -10.54 -2.68 7.75
CA SER A 206 -10.64 -2.33 6.33
C SER A 206 -11.54 -1.12 6.11
N VAL A 207 -11.21 -0.26 5.16
CA VAL A 207 -12.04 0.90 4.80
C VAL A 207 -13.42 0.44 4.31
N LEU A 208 -14.46 1.03 4.90
CA LEU A 208 -15.85 0.96 4.42
C LEU A 208 -16.21 2.27 3.72
N TRP A 209 -15.96 3.41 4.37
CA TRP A 209 -16.22 4.73 3.83
C TRP A 209 -14.98 5.60 3.91
N CYS A 210 -14.76 6.38 2.88
CA CYS A 210 -13.72 7.39 2.79
C CYS A 210 -14.16 8.53 1.89
N GLU A 211 -13.56 9.69 2.08
CA GLU A 211 -13.69 10.84 1.21
C GLU A 211 -12.32 11.22 0.66
N THR A 212 -12.29 11.86 -0.50
CA THR A 212 -11.09 12.56 -0.97
C THR A 212 -10.88 13.79 -0.09
N CYS A 213 -9.62 14.10 0.24
CA CYS A 213 -9.28 15.27 1.04
C CYS A 213 -7.97 15.90 0.55
N HIS A 214 -7.66 17.07 1.11
CA HIS A 214 -6.36 17.71 0.95
C HIS A 214 -5.63 17.63 2.29
N ASP A 215 -4.42 17.07 2.27
CA ASP A 215 -3.52 16.99 3.42
C ASP A 215 -2.08 17.09 2.88
N ASP A 216 -1.57 18.32 2.81
CA ASP A 216 -0.26 18.60 2.19
C ASP A 216 0.88 17.99 3.00
N GLU A 217 0.77 17.96 4.33
CA GLU A 217 1.75 17.34 5.23
C GLU A 217 1.86 15.83 4.94
N ALA A 218 0.73 15.13 4.86
CA ALA A 218 0.73 13.69 4.55
C ALA A 218 1.26 13.40 3.14
N VAL A 219 0.91 14.25 2.16
CA VAL A 219 1.40 14.11 0.78
C VAL A 219 2.92 14.28 0.70
N GLU A 220 3.47 15.33 1.31
CA GLU A 220 4.91 15.57 1.29
C GLU A 220 5.68 14.52 2.09
N ALA A 221 5.15 14.07 3.24
CA ALA A 221 5.70 12.94 3.99
C ALA A 221 5.75 11.67 3.15
N ALA A 222 4.63 11.33 2.47
CA ALA A 222 4.57 10.14 1.61
C ALA A 222 5.56 10.23 0.44
N ARG A 223 5.70 11.40 -0.19
CA ARG A 223 6.68 11.63 -1.26
C ARG A 223 8.10 11.44 -0.77
N ALA A 224 8.47 12.06 0.36
CA ALA A 224 9.80 11.94 0.93
C ALA A 224 10.16 10.47 1.22
N LEU A 225 9.24 9.72 1.83
CA LEU A 225 9.41 8.30 2.12
C LEU A 225 9.58 7.46 0.86
N ILE A 226 8.71 7.66 -0.15
CA ILE A 226 8.76 6.88 -1.38
C ILE A 226 10.00 7.22 -2.22
N THR A 227 10.39 8.49 -2.31
CA THR A 227 11.66 8.89 -2.92
C THR A 227 12.84 8.24 -2.21
N ARG A 228 12.87 8.24 -0.87
CA ARG A 228 13.93 7.62 -0.07
C ARG A 228 14.05 6.12 -0.31
N SER A 229 12.91 5.43 -0.46
CA SER A 229 12.88 4.00 -0.73
C SER A 229 13.31 3.61 -2.15
N GLY A 230 13.27 4.55 -3.11
CA GLY A 230 13.41 4.25 -4.53
C GLY A 230 12.27 3.41 -5.10
N TYR A 231 11.11 3.35 -4.42
CA TYR A 231 9.98 2.57 -4.88
C TYR A 231 9.31 3.20 -6.10
N THR A 232 9.07 2.38 -7.12
CA THR A 232 8.32 2.74 -8.33
C THR A 232 7.05 1.91 -8.39
N GLY A 233 5.96 2.43 -8.93
CA GLY A 233 4.71 1.69 -9.06
C GLY A 233 3.53 2.29 -8.34
N VAL A 234 2.49 1.46 -8.14
CA VAL A 234 1.31 1.81 -7.36
C VAL A 234 1.63 1.60 -5.88
N VAL A 235 1.47 2.64 -5.08
CA VAL A 235 1.69 2.56 -3.63
C VAL A 235 0.68 3.42 -2.88
N THR A 236 0.26 2.97 -1.70
CA THR A 236 -0.50 3.78 -0.75
C THR A 236 0.24 3.82 0.57
N VAL A 237 0.56 5.02 1.05
CA VAL A 237 1.13 5.24 2.38
C VAL A 237 -0.02 5.59 3.32
N GLU A 238 -0.17 4.82 4.38
CA GLU A 238 -1.24 4.98 5.36
C GLU A 238 -0.70 5.62 6.63
N PHE A 239 -1.30 6.75 6.99
CA PHE A 239 -1.00 7.48 8.21
C PHE A 239 -2.19 7.49 9.15
N ARG A 240 -1.90 7.83 10.41
CA ARG A 240 -2.90 8.21 11.40
C ARG A 240 -2.41 9.45 12.14
N ARG A 241 -3.28 10.44 12.29
CA ARG A 241 -3.02 11.58 13.16
C ARG A 241 -3.33 11.18 14.59
N ASP A 242 -2.41 11.47 15.50
CA ASP A 242 -2.66 11.29 16.93
C ASP A 242 -3.68 12.34 17.39
N ALA A 243 -4.79 11.91 17.97
CA ALA A 243 -5.85 12.82 18.40
C ALA A 243 -5.44 13.77 19.55
N ARG A 244 -4.31 13.51 20.21
CA ARG A 244 -3.82 14.33 21.34
C ARG A 244 -3.14 15.61 20.87
N ASP A 245 -2.34 15.54 19.80
CA ASP A 245 -1.47 16.62 19.35
C ASP A 245 -1.47 16.84 17.82
N ASN A 246 -2.26 16.04 17.08
CA ASN A 246 -2.39 16.03 15.63
C ASN A 246 -1.14 15.60 14.85
N SER A 247 -0.13 15.05 15.53
CA SER A 247 1.10 14.53 14.91
C SER A 247 0.80 13.38 13.93
N LEU A 248 1.46 13.37 12.77
CA LEU A 248 1.24 12.39 11.70
C LEU A 248 2.12 11.14 11.88
N PHE A 249 1.52 10.00 12.19
CA PHE A 249 2.21 8.72 12.37
C PHE A 249 2.05 7.79 11.16
N LEU A 250 3.15 7.17 10.73
CA LEU A 250 3.10 6.08 9.74
C LEU A 250 2.46 4.83 10.36
N THR A 251 1.53 4.20 9.64
CA THR A 251 0.87 2.94 10.08
C THR A 251 1.19 1.75 9.18
N LYS A 252 1.15 1.97 7.85
CA LYS A 252 1.39 0.93 6.86
C LYS A 252 1.77 1.53 5.51
N ILE A 253 2.49 0.76 4.70
CA ILE A 253 2.77 1.04 3.31
C ILE A 253 2.22 -0.13 2.49
N GLU A 254 1.41 0.17 1.49
CA GLU A 254 0.72 -0.81 0.66
C GLU A 254 1.19 -0.66 -0.79
N GLN A 255 2.05 -1.55 -1.26
CA GLN A 255 2.66 -1.51 -2.59
C GLN A 255 1.75 -2.09 -3.70
N ARG A 256 0.44 -1.91 -3.51
CA ARG A 256 -0.63 -2.42 -4.38
C ARG A 256 -1.89 -1.60 -4.17
N THR A 257 -2.85 -1.72 -5.09
CA THR A 257 -4.13 -1.02 -4.98
C THR A 257 -4.87 -1.42 -3.69
N VAL A 258 -5.42 -0.43 -3.00
CA VAL A 258 -6.24 -0.62 -1.78
C VAL A 258 -7.72 -0.42 -2.12
N ARG A 259 -8.64 -0.77 -1.20
CA ARG A 259 -10.08 -0.53 -1.41
C ARG A 259 -10.41 0.93 -1.74
N ALA A 260 -9.75 1.85 -1.05
CA ALA A 260 -9.95 3.29 -1.25
C ALA A 260 -9.47 3.79 -2.63
N THR A 261 -8.70 2.99 -3.40
CA THR A 261 -8.32 3.32 -4.77
C THR A 261 -9.52 3.52 -5.71
N SER A 262 -10.66 2.90 -5.38
CA SER A 262 -11.90 3.07 -6.14
C SER A 262 -12.54 4.46 -5.99
N ALA A 263 -12.24 5.23 -4.93
CA ALA A 263 -12.83 6.54 -4.69
C ALA A 263 -12.48 7.56 -5.79
N VAL A 264 -11.26 7.46 -6.35
CA VAL A 264 -10.77 8.37 -7.39
C VAL A 264 -11.27 7.99 -8.79
N ALA A 265 -11.59 6.72 -9.01
CA ALA A 265 -12.14 6.25 -10.29
C ALA A 265 -13.56 6.78 -10.58
N ARG A 266 -14.24 7.35 -9.57
CA ARG A 266 -15.61 7.89 -9.69
C ARG A 266 -15.69 9.41 -9.80
N HIS A 267 -14.59 10.14 -9.58
CA HIS A 267 -14.55 11.57 -9.86
C HIS A 267 -14.47 11.81 -11.37
N ARG A 268 -15.63 12.12 -11.98
CA ARG A 268 -15.77 12.52 -13.39
C ARG A 268 -15.13 13.88 -13.71
N ASP A 269 -14.62 14.59 -12.71
CA ASP A 269 -14.06 15.93 -12.88
C ASP A 269 -12.54 15.90 -13.14
N GLY A 270 -12.21 15.68 -14.42
CA GLY A 270 -11.16 16.43 -15.12
C GLY A 270 -9.70 15.97 -14.99
N TYR A 271 -9.18 15.70 -13.80
CA TYR A 271 -7.71 15.56 -13.60
C TYR A 271 -7.23 14.11 -13.35
N SER A 272 -7.93 13.33 -12.55
CA SER A 272 -7.50 11.97 -12.19
C SER A 272 -7.79 10.94 -13.28
N ASP A 273 -8.93 11.05 -13.98
CA ASP A 273 -9.33 10.10 -15.02
C ASP A 273 -8.42 10.16 -16.24
N ARG A 274 -7.95 11.36 -16.63
CA ARG A 274 -7.00 11.55 -17.72
C ARG A 274 -5.58 11.06 -17.37
N ALA A 275 -5.15 11.24 -16.13
CA ALA A 275 -3.85 10.78 -15.66
C ALA A 275 -3.80 9.25 -15.47
N LEU A 276 -4.84 8.65 -14.90
CA LEU A 276 -4.95 7.18 -14.75
C LEU A 276 -5.15 6.50 -16.10
N ARG A 277 -6.09 6.96 -16.93
CA ARG A 277 -6.23 6.43 -18.30
C ARG A 277 -4.97 6.67 -19.12
N GLY A 278 -4.36 7.85 -19.02
CA GLY A 278 -3.10 8.16 -19.71
C GLY A 278 -1.92 7.33 -19.19
N PHE A 279 -1.89 6.96 -17.92
CA PHE A 279 -0.89 6.05 -17.35
C PHE A 279 -1.10 4.63 -17.89
N TYR A 280 -2.31 4.08 -17.74
CA TYR A 280 -2.64 2.74 -18.26
C TYR A 280 -2.52 2.65 -19.79
N TRP A 281 -2.84 3.73 -20.52
CA TRP A 281 -2.70 3.84 -21.99
C TRP A 281 -1.24 3.93 -22.44
N ARG A 282 -0.42 4.80 -21.83
CA ARG A 282 1.02 4.88 -22.16
C ARG A 282 1.76 3.58 -21.81
N LEU A 283 1.29 2.89 -20.77
CA LEU A 283 1.75 1.55 -20.44
C LEU A 283 1.30 0.50 -21.46
N SER A 284 0.04 0.53 -21.92
CA SER A 284 -0.43 -0.38 -22.96
C SER A 284 0.32 -0.18 -24.27
N GLU A 285 0.63 1.06 -24.67
CA GLU A 285 1.46 1.34 -25.86
C GLU A 285 2.91 0.80 -25.73
N ARG A 286 3.46 0.77 -24.51
CA ARG A 286 4.79 0.21 -24.27
C ARG A 286 4.74 -1.33 -24.31
N CYS A 287 3.68 -1.92 -23.77
CA CYS A 287 3.40 -3.36 -23.88
C CYS A 287 3.19 -3.79 -25.33
N GLU A 288 2.42 -3.04 -26.14
CA GLU A 288 2.23 -3.33 -27.56
C GLU A 288 3.56 -3.30 -28.34
N ARG A 289 4.43 -2.34 -28.04
CA ARG A 289 5.77 -2.27 -28.65
C ARG A 289 6.66 -3.46 -28.28
N LEU A 290 6.61 -3.92 -27.02
CA LEU A 290 7.32 -5.12 -26.58
C LEU A 290 6.76 -6.39 -27.22
N SER A 291 5.43 -6.54 -27.28
CA SER A 291 4.76 -7.65 -27.97
C SER A 291 4.99 -7.66 -29.48
N ARG A 292 5.18 -6.48 -30.11
CA ARG A 292 5.59 -6.37 -31.53
C ARG A 292 7.06 -6.77 -31.72
N ARG A 293 7.98 -6.33 -30.85
CA ARG A 293 9.39 -6.75 -30.90
C ARG A 293 9.57 -8.25 -30.67
N HIS A 294 8.76 -8.85 -29.79
CA HIS A 294 8.81 -10.30 -29.55
C HIS A 294 8.29 -11.10 -30.75
N ARG A 295 7.21 -10.64 -31.41
CA ARG A 295 6.73 -11.22 -32.67
C ARG A 295 7.75 -11.09 -33.81
N LEU A 296 8.34 -9.91 -33.99
CA LEU A 296 9.36 -9.67 -35.01
C LEU A 296 10.68 -10.42 -34.74
N GLY A 297 11.00 -10.75 -33.48
CA GLY A 297 12.14 -11.59 -33.11
C GLY A 297 11.91 -13.10 -33.26
N MET A 298 10.66 -13.54 -33.38
CA MET A 298 10.33 -14.93 -33.77
C MET A 298 10.27 -15.12 -35.29
N ASP A 299 10.00 -14.05 -36.06
CA ASP A 299 9.95 -14.09 -37.53
C ASP A 299 11.30 -13.96 -38.23
N SER A 300 12.40 -13.62 -37.53
CA SER A 300 13.75 -13.58 -38.13
C SER A 300 14.46 -14.94 -38.15
N GLY A 301 13.79 -16.03 -37.78
CA GLY A 301 14.26 -17.41 -37.92
C GLY A 301 14.01 -17.99 -39.31
N LEU A 302 14.36 -17.26 -40.39
CA LEU A 302 14.37 -17.79 -41.75
C LEU A 302 15.77 -17.67 -42.32
N CYS A 303 16.45 -18.81 -42.34
CA CYS A 303 17.69 -19.09 -43.03
C CYS A 303 17.76 -18.39 -44.40
N ARG A 304 18.71 -17.46 -44.55
CA ARG A 304 19.40 -17.25 -45.83
C ARG A 304 20.88 -17.08 -45.50
N GLY A 305 21.65 -18.09 -45.86
CA GLY A 305 23.11 -18.04 -45.78
C GLY A 305 23.66 -17.04 -46.79
N HIS A 306 24.72 -16.36 -46.40
CA HIS A 306 25.78 -15.96 -47.32
C HIS A 306 27.12 -15.92 -46.57
N PRO A 307 28.25 -16.24 -47.26
CA PRO A 307 29.53 -16.41 -46.62
C PRO A 307 30.22 -15.08 -46.35
N ALA A 308 31.09 -15.12 -45.34
CA ALA A 308 32.23 -14.28 -45.01
C ALA A 308 32.51 -13.02 -45.86
N GLN A 309 32.71 -11.89 -45.18
CA GLN A 309 34.03 -11.23 -45.14
C GLN A 309 34.06 -10.14 -44.05
N ALA A 310 35.11 -10.22 -43.22
CA ALA A 310 35.46 -9.22 -42.23
C ALA A 310 36.25 -8.07 -42.86
N LYS A 311 36.11 -6.86 -42.30
CA LYS A 311 37.24 -5.94 -42.03
C LYS A 311 36.82 -4.82 -41.05
N PRO A 312 37.72 -4.38 -40.15
CA PRO A 312 37.44 -3.39 -39.11
C PRO A 312 37.96 -2.00 -39.50
N VAL A 313 37.34 -0.93 -39.00
CA VAL A 313 37.97 0.39 -38.86
C VAL A 313 37.43 1.08 -37.61
N GLY A 314 38.30 1.33 -36.63
CA GLY A 314 38.03 2.27 -35.54
C GLY A 314 38.45 3.68 -35.92
N ILE A 315 38.00 4.67 -35.17
CA ILE A 315 38.75 5.90 -34.83
C ILE A 315 38.04 6.58 -33.65
N ALA A 316 38.90 7.07 -32.75
CA ALA A 316 38.62 7.77 -31.50
C ALA A 316 38.08 9.20 -31.69
N GLY A 317 37.51 9.76 -30.61
CA GLY A 317 37.80 11.15 -30.27
C GLY A 317 36.67 12.02 -29.71
N ARG A 318 36.83 12.35 -28.42
CA ARG A 318 36.60 13.65 -27.76
C ARG A 318 35.20 14.04 -27.26
N HIS A 319 35.13 14.09 -25.92
CA HIS A 319 34.34 15.02 -25.11
C HIS A 319 34.70 16.49 -25.39
N PRO A 320 33.79 17.43 -25.06
CA PRO A 320 34.04 18.25 -23.87
C PRO A 320 32.81 18.48 -22.98
N ALA A 321 33.10 18.68 -21.69
CA ALA A 321 32.18 19.21 -20.69
C ALA A 321 32.08 20.73 -20.81
N LEU A 322 30.90 21.30 -20.55
CA LEU A 322 30.74 22.72 -20.20
C LEU A 322 29.63 22.88 -19.15
N SER A 323 30.01 23.53 -18.05
CA SER A 323 29.20 24.06 -16.97
C SER A 323 28.37 25.27 -17.39
N CYS A 324 27.22 25.52 -16.75
CA CYS A 324 26.84 26.87 -16.30
C CYS A 324 25.62 26.88 -15.38
N ARG A 325 25.76 27.52 -14.21
CA ARG A 325 24.69 27.99 -13.32
C ARG A 325 24.21 29.37 -13.77
N ALA A 326 22.90 29.63 -13.73
CA ALA A 326 22.26 30.92 -13.34
C ALA A 326 20.71 30.74 -13.36
N ARG A 327 20.03 30.75 -12.20
CA ARG A 327 19.18 31.85 -11.66
C ARG A 327 18.11 32.39 -12.61
N LEU A 328 16.84 32.29 -12.19
CA LEU A 328 15.87 33.40 -12.17
C LEU A 328 14.72 33.11 -11.19
N ARG A 329 14.57 33.98 -10.18
CA ARG A 329 13.42 34.15 -9.30
C ARG A 329 12.47 35.18 -9.93
N ARG A 330 11.15 35.00 -9.79
CA ARG A 330 10.02 35.96 -9.69
C ARG A 330 8.78 35.06 -9.51
N GLY A 331 7.92 35.14 -8.49
CA GLY A 331 7.44 36.25 -7.68
C GLY A 331 6.05 36.62 -8.16
N PHE A 332 4.99 36.12 -7.51
CA PHE A 332 3.63 36.70 -7.59
C PHE A 332 2.89 36.46 -6.27
N ALA A 333 2.40 37.55 -5.70
CA ALA A 333 1.66 37.63 -4.45
C ALA A 333 0.18 37.92 -4.72
N GLY A 334 -0.68 37.30 -3.89
CA GLY A 334 -1.92 37.80 -3.29
C GLY A 334 -3.02 38.48 -4.14
N SER A 335 -4.26 37.99 -4.01
CA SER A 335 -5.42 38.87 -3.91
C SER A 335 -6.51 38.28 -2.98
N HIS A 336 -7.06 39.18 -2.16
CA HIS A 336 -8.14 38.98 -1.20
C HIS A 336 -9.51 38.89 -1.92
N ALA A 337 -10.17 37.72 -1.91
CA ALA A 337 -11.61 37.59 -2.13
C ALA A 337 -12.11 36.15 -1.83
N ALA A 338 -12.14 35.73 -0.55
CA ALA A 338 -12.68 34.40 -0.22
C ALA A 338 -13.24 34.27 1.21
N ARG A 339 -13.82 35.34 1.77
CA ARG A 339 -14.29 35.34 3.18
C ARG A 339 -15.79 35.49 3.44
N HIS A 340 -16.66 35.41 2.43
CA HIS A 340 -18.11 35.59 2.64
C HIS A 340 -19.04 34.39 2.36
N TRP A 341 -18.53 33.21 1.99
CA TRP A 341 -19.37 32.06 1.61
C TRP A 341 -19.51 30.93 2.65
N ARG A 342 -19.10 31.12 3.91
CA ARG A 342 -19.11 30.05 4.93
C ARG A 342 -20.21 30.08 6.00
N ARG A 343 -21.16 31.02 5.97
CA ARG A 343 -22.20 31.11 7.03
C ARG A 343 -23.63 30.78 6.61
N ALA A 344 -23.95 30.72 5.31
CA ALA A 344 -25.31 30.45 4.86
C ALA A 344 -25.60 28.97 4.52
N ALA A 345 -24.57 28.13 4.32
CA ALA A 345 -24.74 26.74 3.88
C ALA A 345 -24.77 25.69 5.02
N GLY A 346 -24.50 26.10 6.27
CA GLY A 346 -24.43 25.19 7.42
C GLY A 346 -25.81 24.84 8.01
N ALA A 347 -26.74 25.78 8.06
CA ALA A 347 -28.01 25.57 8.78
C ALA A 347 -29.05 24.74 8.00
N ALA A 348 -28.93 24.62 6.68
CA ALA A 348 -29.91 23.89 5.85
C ALA A 348 -29.59 22.39 5.68
N ARG A 349 -28.40 21.93 6.10
CA ARG A 349 -27.99 20.51 5.96
C ARG A 349 -28.35 19.65 7.17
N ASP A 350 -28.38 20.24 8.37
CA ASP A 350 -28.60 19.47 9.59
C ASP A 350 -30.07 19.05 9.77
N GLN A 351 -31.04 19.85 9.30
CA GLN A 351 -32.46 19.48 9.38
C GLN A 351 -32.91 18.44 8.34
N ALA A 352 -32.17 18.28 7.24
CA ALA A 352 -32.52 17.29 6.20
C ALA A 352 -31.96 15.89 6.52
N ALA A 353 -30.92 15.78 7.34
CA ALA A 353 -30.36 14.52 7.77
C ALA A 353 -31.27 13.82 8.79
N ASP A 354 -31.76 14.54 9.80
CA ASP A 354 -32.54 13.92 10.89
C ASP A 354 -33.92 13.38 10.44
N ALA A 355 -34.53 13.95 9.40
CA ALA A 355 -35.83 13.50 8.89
C ALA A 355 -35.75 12.20 8.05
N LEU A 356 -34.56 11.82 7.55
CA LEU A 356 -34.39 10.60 6.73
C LEU A 356 -34.08 9.34 7.57
N TYR A 357 -33.80 9.47 8.87
CA TYR A 357 -33.29 8.38 9.71
C TYR A 357 -34.26 7.86 10.78
N ALA A 358 -35.48 8.39 10.89
CA ALA A 358 -36.48 7.87 11.82
C ALA A 358 -37.23 6.61 11.31
N GLY A 359 -36.95 6.13 10.10
CA GLY A 359 -37.77 5.10 9.43
C GLY A 359 -37.10 3.75 9.14
N LEU A 360 -35.91 3.47 9.69
CA LEU A 360 -35.15 2.23 9.36
C LEU A 360 -35.04 1.21 10.51
N ASP A 361 -35.62 1.48 11.67
CA ASP A 361 -35.56 0.56 12.83
C ASP A 361 -36.70 -0.46 12.91
N ASP A 362 -37.72 -0.40 12.02
CA ASP A 362 -38.85 -1.34 11.99
C ASP A 362 -38.99 -2.08 10.65
N ALA A 363 -38.13 -3.08 10.42
CA ALA A 363 -38.37 -4.08 9.38
C ALA A 363 -38.17 -5.51 9.94
N PRO A 364 -39.17 -6.40 9.86
CA PRO A 364 -39.14 -7.70 10.52
C PRO A 364 -38.20 -8.70 9.83
N LYS A 365 -37.48 -9.46 10.66
CA LYS A 365 -36.64 -10.60 10.29
C LYS A 365 -37.46 -11.62 9.47
N ARG A 366 -37.07 -11.88 8.22
CA ARG A 366 -37.48 -13.10 7.50
C ARG A 366 -36.37 -14.14 7.60
N ALA A 367 -36.69 -15.20 8.32
CA ALA A 367 -35.98 -16.47 8.31
C ALA A 367 -36.10 -17.14 6.94
N GLY A 368 -35.05 -17.85 6.53
CA GLY A 368 -35.04 -18.65 5.30
C GLY A 368 -33.61 -19.02 4.93
N GLY A 369 -33.08 -20.08 5.55
CA GLY A 369 -31.83 -20.67 5.12
C GLY A 369 -32.01 -21.51 3.86
N VAL A 370 -30.94 -21.66 3.07
CA VAL A 370 -30.62 -22.86 2.29
C VAL A 370 -29.10 -22.88 2.07
N ASN A 371 -28.48 -24.01 2.43
CA ASN A 371 -27.11 -24.42 2.11
C ASN A 371 -26.89 -24.50 0.58
N ALA A 372 -25.66 -24.23 0.11
CA ALA A 372 -24.78 -25.25 -0.48
C ALA A 372 -23.73 -24.67 -1.48
N ILE A 373 -22.55 -25.32 -1.42
CA ILE A 373 -21.44 -25.43 -2.38
C ILE A 373 -20.44 -24.28 -2.46
#